data_AF-A0A1W9HSP7-F1
#
_entry.id   AF-A0A1W9HSP7-F1
#
_cell.length_a   1.000
_cell.length_b   1.000
_cell.length_c   1.000
_cell.angle_alpha   90.00
_cell.angle_beta   90.00
_cell.angle_gamma   90.00
#
_symmetry.space_group_name_H-M   'P 1'
#
loop_
_entity.id
_entity.type
_entity.pdbx_description
1 polymer ?
#
loop_
_entity_poly.entity_id
_entity_poly.type
_entity_poly.pdbx_seq_one_letter_code
_entity_poly.pdbx_strand_id
1 'polypeptide(L)'
;MTETFCQSKSTDMAKKEDSCFIVTYRDPKEEKIIQLKAKSIKDSTLGLGFVAISDFVFATDTLVLNPAEEQLKSRFKEVRTLHISIYTIQSVEEVGPGHRGLKFEKDKSNLVVLKNPAP
;
A
#
# COMPACT_ATOMS: atom_id res chain seq x y z
N MET A 1 -7.24 -54.16 1.01
CA MET A 1 -8.44 -53.52 1.60
C MET A 1 -8.05 -53.08 2.99
N THR A 2 -7.97 -51.81 3.36
CA THR A 2 -8.45 -50.55 2.76
C THR A 2 -7.66 -49.44 3.45
N GLU A 3 -7.22 -48.44 2.68
CA GLU A 3 -6.67 -47.18 3.19
C GLU A 3 -7.72 -46.46 4.06
N THR A 4 -7.28 -45.78 5.12
CA THR A 4 -8.09 -44.73 5.74
C THR A 4 -7.25 -43.48 5.85
N PHE A 5 -7.41 -42.69 4.79
CA PHE A 5 -7.11 -41.30 4.64
C PHE A 5 -7.96 -40.49 5.64
N CYS A 6 -7.33 -39.63 6.44
CA CYS A 6 -8.06 -38.64 7.23
C CYS A 6 -7.61 -37.24 6.78
N GLN A 7 -8.47 -36.63 5.97
CA GLN A 7 -8.39 -35.24 5.54
C GLN A 7 -8.66 -34.27 6.69
N SER A 8 -8.16 -33.06 6.46
CA SER A 8 -8.72 -31.77 6.85
C SER A 8 -8.38 -31.24 8.25
N LYS A 9 -7.68 -30.11 8.25
CA LYS A 9 -8.36 -28.82 8.39
C LYS A 9 -7.51 -27.70 7.78
N SER A 10 -7.84 -27.38 6.54
CA SER A 10 -7.68 -26.03 6.01
C SER A 10 -8.46 -25.09 6.93
N THR A 11 -7.77 -24.14 7.54
CA THR A 11 -8.41 -22.93 8.06
C THR A 11 -7.89 -21.79 7.21
N ASP A 12 -8.51 -21.68 6.04
CA ASP A 12 -8.61 -20.44 5.29
C ASP A 12 -9.29 -19.42 6.22
N MET A 13 -8.48 -18.68 6.97
CA MET A 13 -8.95 -17.46 7.61
C MET A 13 -9.17 -16.46 6.47
N ALA A 14 -10.44 -16.30 6.09
CA ALA A 14 -10.91 -15.22 5.23
C ALA A 14 -10.25 -13.91 5.68
N LYS A 15 -9.23 -13.48 4.94
CA LYS A 15 -8.49 -12.24 5.18
C LYS A 15 -9.52 -11.13 5.07
N LYS A 16 -9.77 -10.44 6.19
CA LYS A 16 -10.36 -9.10 6.16
C LYS A 16 -9.57 -8.32 5.11
N GLU A 17 -10.25 -7.74 4.13
CA GLU A 17 -9.61 -6.86 3.16
C GLU A 17 -9.07 -5.64 3.90
N ASP A 18 -7.82 -5.77 4.35
CA ASP A 18 -7.08 -4.72 5.01
C ASP A 18 -7.02 -3.51 4.09
N SER A 19 -7.15 -2.31 4.66
CA SER A 19 -6.89 -1.09 3.91
C SER A 19 -5.45 -1.05 3.42
N CYS A 20 -5.27 -0.50 2.23
CA CYS A 20 -3.94 -0.24 1.67
C CYS A 20 -3.91 1.14 1.04
N PHE A 21 -2.71 1.63 0.78
CA PHE A 21 -2.49 2.87 0.09
C PHE A 21 -2.14 2.61 -1.36
N ILE A 22 -2.71 3.40 -2.26
CA ILE A 22 -2.27 3.54 -3.65
C ILE A 22 -1.53 4.87 -3.75
N VAL A 23 -0.25 4.82 -4.07
CA VAL A 23 0.60 6.00 -4.28
C VAL A 23 0.86 6.17 -5.77
N THR A 24 0.42 7.28 -6.33
CA THR A 24 0.73 7.66 -7.71
C THR A 24 1.84 8.71 -7.68
N TYR A 25 2.98 8.42 -8.32
CA TYR A 25 4.11 9.33 -8.34
C TYR A 25 4.86 9.31 -9.66
N ARG A 26 5.62 10.38 -9.94
CA ARG A 26 6.57 10.44 -11.06
C ARG A 26 7.88 9.79 -10.65
N ASP A 27 8.25 8.71 -11.32
CA ASP A 27 9.52 8.04 -11.11
C ASP A 27 10.69 8.93 -11.58
N PRO A 28 11.64 9.29 -10.70
CA PRO A 28 12.77 10.13 -11.09
C PRO A 28 13.74 9.46 -12.07
N LYS A 29 13.69 8.13 -12.23
CA LYS A 29 14.58 7.41 -13.16
C LYS A 29 14.04 7.36 -14.58
N GLU A 30 12.74 7.10 -14.72
CA GLU A 30 12.09 6.88 -16.02
C GLU A 30 11.19 8.04 -16.45
N GLU A 31 10.97 9.03 -15.59
CA GLU A 31 10.01 10.15 -15.73
C GLU A 31 8.56 9.72 -15.98
N LYS A 32 8.25 8.43 -15.79
CA LYS A 32 6.90 7.88 -15.93
C LYS A 32 6.10 8.03 -14.65
N ILE A 33 4.79 8.13 -14.82
CA ILE A 33 3.83 8.07 -13.72
C ILE A 33 3.60 6.60 -13.40
N ILE A 34 3.87 6.20 -12.17
CA ILE A 34 3.68 4.82 -11.70
C ILE A 34 2.80 4.79 -10.46
N GLN A 35 2.06 3.69 -10.32
CA GLN A 35 1.21 3.42 -9.17
C GLN A 35 1.82 2.30 -8.33
N LEU A 36 1.87 2.51 -7.02
CA LEU A 36 2.43 1.57 -6.07
C LEU A 36 1.44 1.32 -4.93
N LYS A 37 1.11 0.05 -4.70
CA LYS A 37 0.31 -0.36 -3.54
C LYS A 37 1.21 -0.65 -2.35
N ALA A 38 0.82 -0.17 -1.18
CA ALA A 38 1.60 -0.32 0.05
C ALA A 38 0.69 -0.39 1.28
N LYS A 39 1.11 -1.06 2.35
CA LYS A 39 0.37 -1.06 3.63
C LYS A 39 0.77 0.09 4.55
N SER A 40 1.90 0.76 4.30
CA SER A 40 2.36 1.84 5.17
C SER A 40 2.95 3.02 4.42
N ILE A 41 2.53 4.21 4.83
CA ILE A 41 3.10 5.51 4.46
C ILE A 41 3.29 6.29 5.75
N LYS A 42 4.48 6.86 5.95
CA LYS A 42 4.85 7.65 7.12
C LYS A 42 5.74 8.83 6.73
N ASP A 43 5.94 9.74 7.67
CA ASP A 43 7.01 10.73 7.57
C ASP A 43 8.36 10.04 7.41
N SER A 44 9.16 10.55 6.49
CA SER A 44 10.51 10.04 6.26
C SER A 44 11.47 10.51 7.35
N THR A 45 12.37 9.62 7.75
CA THR A 45 13.54 9.98 8.58
C THR A 45 14.51 10.93 7.88
N LEU A 46 14.37 11.13 6.56
CA LEU A 46 15.17 12.07 5.78
C LEU A 46 14.65 13.53 5.85
N GLY A 47 13.56 13.79 6.59
CA GLY A 47 13.01 15.12 6.83
C GLY A 47 11.70 15.42 6.08
N LEU A 48 11.20 16.64 6.26
CA LEU A 48 9.84 17.08 5.91
C LEU A 48 9.49 17.05 4.42
N GLY A 49 10.49 16.95 3.54
CA GLY A 49 10.29 16.88 2.09
C GLY A 49 10.07 15.46 1.56
N PHE A 50 10.10 14.44 2.43
CA PHE A 50 10.06 13.04 2.02
C PHE A 50 9.01 12.26 2.80
N VAL A 51 8.42 11.28 2.14
CA VAL A 51 7.61 10.22 2.77
C VAL A 51 8.31 8.88 2.64
N ALA A 52 8.14 8.04 3.65
CA ALA A 52 8.61 6.67 3.68
C ALA A 52 7.44 5.73 3.37
N ILE A 53 7.56 4.98 2.29
CA ILE A 53 6.57 3.99 1.85
C ILE A 53 7.17 2.59 2.08
N SER A 54 6.43 1.71 2.72
CA SER A 54 6.86 0.33 3.01
C SER A 54 5.73 -0.67 2.89
N ASP A 55 6.07 -1.95 3.02
CA ASP A 55 5.13 -3.07 3.01
C ASP A 55 4.35 -3.12 1.68
N PHE A 56 5.11 -3.17 0.57
CA PHE A 56 4.58 -3.17 -0.78
C PHE A 56 3.66 -4.36 -1.05
N VAL A 57 2.57 -4.11 -1.77
CA VAL A 57 1.56 -5.10 -2.11
C VAL A 57 1.56 -5.30 -3.63
N PHE A 58 1.75 -6.54 -4.07
CA PHE A 58 1.69 -6.93 -5.47
C PHE A 58 0.62 -8.03 -5.64
N ALA A 59 -0.15 -7.98 -6.72
CA ALA A 59 -1.08 -9.03 -7.06
C ALA A 59 -0.32 -10.35 -7.25
N THR A 60 -0.90 -11.43 -6.74
CA THR A 60 -0.31 -12.78 -6.83
C THR A 60 -1.09 -13.68 -7.80
N ASP A 61 -2.22 -13.21 -8.32
CA ASP A 61 -3.11 -14.03 -9.13
C ASP A 61 -2.50 -14.37 -10.49
N THR A 62 -2.33 -15.67 -10.70
CA THR A 62 -1.47 -16.30 -11.72
C THR A 62 -2.11 -16.44 -13.10
N LEU A 63 -3.32 -15.92 -13.32
CA LEU A 63 -4.07 -16.19 -14.56
C LEU A 63 -3.72 -15.21 -15.70
N VAL A 64 -3.30 -13.98 -15.38
CA VAL A 64 -2.87 -12.98 -16.36
C VAL A 64 -1.65 -12.23 -15.80
N LEU A 65 -0.48 -12.49 -16.37
CA LEU A 65 0.75 -11.79 -15.99
C LEU A 65 0.73 -10.37 -16.57
N ASN A 66 0.75 -9.36 -15.70
CA ASN A 66 0.96 -7.97 -16.10
C ASN A 66 2.47 -7.66 -16.09
N PRO A 67 3.11 -7.42 -17.25
CA PRO A 67 4.56 -7.19 -17.31
C PRO A 67 5.02 -5.97 -16.51
N ALA A 68 4.19 -4.92 -16.43
CA ALA A 68 4.52 -3.70 -15.70
C ALA A 68 4.54 -3.97 -14.18
N GLU A 69 3.62 -4.79 -13.69
CA GLU A 69 3.56 -5.17 -12.28
C GLU A 69 4.72 -6.08 -11.88
N GLU A 70 5.09 -7.04 -12.72
CA GLU A 70 6.26 -7.90 -12.47
C GLU A 70 7.58 -7.13 -12.48
N GLN A 71 7.71 -6.13 -13.36
CA GLN A 71 8.86 -5.21 -13.34
C GLN A 71 8.92 -4.41 -12.04
N LEU A 72 7.80 -3.87 -11.56
CA LEU A 72 7.74 -3.17 -10.28
C LEU A 72 8.08 -4.10 -9.12
N LYS A 73 7.48 -5.29 -9.08
CA LYS A 73 7.75 -6.32 -8.05
C LYS A 73 9.23 -6.70 -8.01
N SER A 74 9.85 -6.91 -9.17
CA SER A 74 11.28 -7.19 -9.29
C SER A 74 12.11 -6.02 -8.76
N ARG A 75 11.81 -4.78 -9.18
CA ARG A 75 12.49 -3.56 -8.74
C ARG A 75 12.43 -3.36 -7.22
N PHE A 76 11.31 -3.67 -6.59
CA PHE A 76 11.09 -3.44 -5.17
C PHE A 76 11.34 -4.66 -4.28
N LYS A 77 11.75 -5.80 -4.84
CA LYS A 77 11.97 -7.06 -4.12
C LYS A 77 12.98 -6.93 -2.96
N GLU A 78 14.03 -6.13 -3.14
CA GLU A 78 15.08 -5.90 -2.13
C GLU A 78 14.96 -4.52 -1.47
N VAL A 79 13.91 -3.76 -1.79
CA VAL A 79 13.67 -2.44 -1.21
C VAL A 79 12.79 -2.60 0.02
N ARG A 80 13.34 -2.32 1.20
CA ARG A 80 12.56 -2.34 2.45
C ARG A 80 11.66 -1.10 2.61
N THR A 81 12.19 0.05 2.23
CA THR A 81 11.52 1.34 2.39
C THR A 81 11.90 2.23 1.22
N LEU A 82 10.90 2.78 0.54
CA LEU A 82 11.08 3.79 -0.49
C LEU A 82 10.92 5.16 0.14
N HIS A 83 12.00 5.93 0.20
CA HIS A 83 11.94 7.34 0.58
C HIS A 83 11.78 8.17 -0.67
N ILE A 84 10.64 8.83 -0.82
CA ILE A 84 10.29 9.60 -2.02
C ILE A 84 9.96 11.04 -1.66
N SER A 85 10.40 11.96 -2.51
CA SER A 85 10.11 13.38 -2.38
C SER A 85 8.62 13.65 -2.58
N ILE A 86 8.01 14.42 -1.67
CA ILE A 86 6.58 14.79 -1.76
C ILE A 86 6.26 15.57 -3.05
N TYR A 87 7.25 16.22 -3.66
CA TYR A 87 7.08 16.96 -4.91
C TYR A 87 6.88 16.07 -6.14
N THR A 88 7.16 14.76 -6.01
CA THR A 88 6.95 13.79 -7.10
C THR A 88 5.65 13.03 -6.98
N ILE A 89 4.97 13.13 -5.84
CA ILE A 89 3.70 12.46 -5.57
C ILE A 89 2.56 13.26 -6.19
N GLN A 90 1.69 12.57 -6.93
CA GLN A 90 0.48 13.13 -7.50
C GLN A 90 -0.75 12.84 -6.63
N SER A 91 -0.85 11.62 -6.12
CA SER A 91 -1.94 11.22 -5.21
C SER A 91 -1.48 10.16 -4.22
N VAL A 92 -2.12 10.16 -3.05
CA VAL A 92 -2.09 9.08 -2.09
C VAL A 92 -3.53 8.77 -1.71
N GLU A 93 -3.96 7.55 -1.98
CA GLU A 93 -5.34 7.09 -1.74
C GLU A 93 -5.32 5.97 -0.72
N GLU A 94 -6.05 6.11 0.40
CA GLU A 94 -6.33 5.00 1.32
C GLU A 94 -7.59 4.28 0.82
N VAL A 95 -7.45 3.02 0.40
CA VAL A 95 -8.52 2.21 -0.20
C VAL A 95 -8.78 0.95 0.61
N GLY A 96 -9.99 0.39 0.48
CA GLY A 96 -10.42 -0.85 1.13
C GLY A 96 -11.39 -0.62 2.29
N PRO A 97 -12.24 -1.61 2.62
CA PRO A 97 -13.34 -1.45 3.59
C PRO A 97 -12.86 -1.17 5.02
N GLY A 98 -11.59 -1.48 5.33
CA GLY A 98 -10.96 -1.20 6.62
C GLY A 98 -10.22 0.13 6.71
N HIS A 99 -10.46 1.09 5.80
CA HIS A 99 -9.74 2.37 5.83
C HIS A 99 -10.02 3.12 7.14
N ARG A 100 -8.96 3.65 7.77
CA ARG A 100 -9.09 4.38 9.05
C ARG A 100 -9.47 5.85 8.81
N GLY A 101 -9.39 6.30 7.57
CA GLY A 101 -9.55 7.70 7.20
C GLY A 101 -8.35 8.52 7.66
N LEU A 102 -8.28 9.76 7.19
CA LEU A 102 -7.25 10.70 7.62
C LEU A 102 -7.40 11.00 9.12
N LYS A 103 -6.47 10.49 9.92
CA LYS A 103 -6.34 10.81 11.34
C LYS A 103 -5.07 11.62 11.54
N PHE A 104 -5.23 12.87 11.95
CA PHE A 104 -4.11 13.70 12.32
C PHE A 104 -3.69 13.37 13.76
N GLU A 105 -2.53 12.76 13.94
CA GLU A 105 -1.93 12.58 15.26
C GLU A 105 -0.94 13.71 15.53
N LYS A 106 -1.18 14.50 16.60
CA LYS A 106 -0.36 15.65 17.00
C LYS A 106 -0.29 16.77 15.95
N ASP A 107 -1.43 17.09 15.35
CA ASP A 107 -1.57 18.29 14.53
C ASP A 107 -1.22 19.55 15.34
N LYS A 108 -0.15 20.24 14.95
CA LYS A 108 0.25 21.53 15.53
C LYS A 108 -0.43 22.71 14.84
N SER A 109 -1.13 22.46 13.72
CA SER A 109 -1.74 23.50 12.89
C SER A 109 -3.13 23.91 13.38
N ASN A 110 -3.62 23.37 14.51
CA ASN A 110 -4.96 23.64 15.07
C ASN A 110 -6.06 23.51 14.00
N LEU A 111 -5.96 22.53 13.11
CA LEU A 111 -6.93 22.38 12.03
C LEU A 111 -8.23 21.83 12.62
N VAL A 112 -9.31 22.57 12.42
CA VAL A 112 -10.66 22.13 12.76
C VAL A 112 -11.10 21.12 11.70
N VAL A 113 -11.05 19.84 12.05
CA VAL A 113 -11.61 18.77 11.20
C VAL A 113 -13.13 18.75 11.41
N LEU A 114 -13.87 19.31 10.46
CA LEU A 114 -15.33 19.20 10.44
C LEU A 114 -15.71 17.74 10.15
N LYS A 115 -16.48 17.13 11.05
CA LYS A 115 -17.02 15.78 10.83
C LYS A 115 -17.96 15.84 9.63
N ASN A 116 -17.67 15.06 8.60
CA ASN A 116 -18.59 14.88 7.48
C ASN A 116 -19.90 14.27 8.05
N PRO A 117 -21.08 14.89 7.87
CA PRO A 117 -22.32 14.23 8.22
C PRO A 117 -22.42 12.95 7.41
N ALA A 118 -22.69 11.84 8.09
CA ALA A 118 -22.89 10.54 7.44
C ALA A 118 -23.99 10.66 6.36
N PRO A 119 -23.89 9.88 5.25
CA PRO A 119 -24.92 9.86 4.22
C PRO A 119 -26.28 9.40 4.75
#